data_AF-A0A259LVR6-F1
#
_entry.id   AF-A0A259LVR6-F1
#
_cell.length_a   1.000
_cell.length_b   1.000
_cell.length_c   1.000
_cell.angle_alpha   90.00
_cell.angle_beta   90.00
_cell.angle_gamma   90.00
#
_symmetry.space_group_name_H-M   'P 1'
#
loop_
_entity.id
_entity.type
_entity.pdbx_description
1 polymer ?
#
loop_
_entity_poly.entity_id
_entity_poly.type
_entity_poly.pdbx_seq_one_letter_code
_entity_poly.pdbx_strand_id
1 'polypeptide(L)'
;MEWLSSPEHGIFDRAVRGGVVGLRYIDSFKRYDIVLDFAGLEYLDSAALGILLVLNDRAKEHQQTVTIRHARGVVREILDVAHFDRMFTIED
;
A
#
# COMPACT_ATOMS: atom_id res chain seq x y z
N MET A 1 -36.95 -23.11 -17.12
CA MET A 1 -36.95 -21.94 -16.23
C MET A 1 -36.51 -22.44 -14.87
N GLU A 2 -35.67 -21.67 -14.20
CA GLU A 2 -35.13 -21.91 -12.85
C GLU A 2 -33.82 -22.73 -12.74
N TRP A 3 -32.72 -22.21 -13.33
CA TRP A 3 -31.33 -22.51 -12.93
C TRP A 3 -30.41 -21.28 -13.15
N LEU A 4 -30.90 -20.08 -12.82
CA LEU A 4 -30.21 -18.78 -13.00
C LEU A 4 -29.76 -18.15 -11.67
N SER A 5 -29.35 -18.95 -10.68
CA SER A 5 -28.93 -18.42 -9.36
C SER A 5 -27.63 -19.04 -8.80
N SER A 6 -26.70 -19.45 -9.66
CA SER A 6 -25.33 -19.81 -9.23
C SER A 6 -24.29 -18.93 -9.95
N PRO A 7 -23.57 -18.03 -9.25
CA PRO A 7 -22.64 -17.06 -9.86
C PRO A 7 -21.25 -17.62 -10.21
N GLU A 8 -21.06 -18.95 -10.25
CA GLU A 8 -19.73 -19.57 -10.34
C GLU A 8 -19.27 -19.97 -11.75
N HIS A 9 -19.98 -19.59 -12.81
CA HIS A 9 -19.58 -19.93 -14.19
C HIS A 9 -19.14 -18.69 -14.97
N GLY A 10 -17.91 -18.25 -14.69
CA GLY A 10 -17.17 -17.30 -15.54
C GLY A 10 -16.79 -17.97 -16.87
N ILE A 11 -17.57 -17.68 -17.91
CA ILE A 11 -17.29 -17.68 -19.35
C ILE A 11 -15.89 -18.21 -19.74
N PHE A 12 -15.74 -19.53 -19.82
CA PHE A 12 -14.65 -20.22 -20.52
C PHE A 12 -15.28 -21.24 -21.46
N ASP A 13 -15.71 -20.81 -22.65
CA ASP A 13 -15.61 -21.64 -23.85
C ASP A 13 -16.05 -20.84 -25.09
N ARG A 14 -15.11 -20.12 -25.72
CA ARG A 14 -15.05 -20.12 -27.18
C ARG A 14 -13.74 -19.54 -27.73
N ALA A 15 -12.95 -20.46 -28.26
CA ALA A 15 -12.11 -20.32 -29.44
C ALA A 15 -10.94 -19.34 -29.41
N VAL A 16 -9.73 -19.89 -29.26
CA VAL A 16 -8.58 -19.47 -30.09
C VAL A 16 -7.94 -20.74 -30.68
N ARG A 17 -8.41 -21.13 -31.87
CA ARG A 17 -7.66 -22.01 -32.78
C ARG A 17 -6.66 -21.13 -33.53
N GLY A 18 -5.37 -21.45 -33.42
CA GLY A 18 -4.30 -20.82 -34.19
C GLY A 18 -3.27 -20.18 -33.27
N GLY A 19 -2.09 -20.78 -33.20
CA GLY A 19 -1.08 -20.51 -32.19
C GLY A 19 -0.72 -19.04 -32.01
N VAL A 20 -0.90 -18.57 -30.77
CA VAL A 20 -0.07 -17.52 -30.19
C VAL A 20 0.40 -18.07 -28.85
N VAL A 21 1.69 -18.37 -28.77
CA VAL A 21 2.36 -18.82 -27.55
C VAL A 21 2.28 -17.70 -26.52
N GLY A 22 1.61 -18.00 -25.40
CA GLY A 22 1.83 -17.40 -24.09
C GLY A 22 2.08 -15.90 -24.02
N LEU A 23 1.03 -15.08 -24.17
CA LEU A 23 0.98 -13.81 -23.47
C LEU A 23 0.24 -14.01 -22.15
N ARG A 24 0.84 -14.79 -21.25
CA ARG A 24 0.55 -14.62 -19.83
C ARG A 24 1.35 -13.39 -19.43
N TYR A 25 0.70 -12.22 -19.52
CA TYR A 25 1.19 -11.02 -18.87
C TYR A 25 1.17 -11.31 -17.37
N ILE A 26 2.22 -11.95 -16.88
CA ILE A 26 2.46 -12.12 -15.46
C ILE A 26 2.90 -10.74 -15.02
N ASP A 27 1.94 -9.89 -14.71
CA ASP A 27 2.28 -8.76 -13.89
C ASP A 27 2.48 -9.28 -12.46
N SER A 28 3.72 -9.65 -12.18
CA SER A 28 4.17 -9.86 -10.81
C SER A 28 4.33 -8.48 -10.16
N PHE A 29 3.21 -7.80 -9.91
CA PHE A 29 3.12 -6.59 -9.10
C PHE A 29 3.45 -6.94 -7.65
N LYS A 30 4.72 -7.21 -7.34
CA LYS A 30 5.16 -7.38 -5.96
C LYS A 30 5.22 -5.99 -5.34
N ARG A 31 4.11 -5.56 -4.76
CA ARG A 31 3.96 -4.32 -3.99
C ARG A 31 4.58 -4.57 -2.62
N TYR A 32 5.66 -3.87 -2.30
CA TYR A 32 6.32 -3.97 -1.00
C TYR A 32 5.79 -2.86 -0.10
N ASP A 33 5.43 -3.19 1.14
CA ASP A 33 5.14 -2.17 2.13
C ASP A 33 6.40 -1.35 2.46
N ILE A 34 6.20 -0.08 2.78
CA ILE A 34 7.27 0.88 3.07
C ILE A 34 7.44 0.97 4.58
N VAL A 35 8.68 0.83 5.05
CA VAL A 35 9.04 1.02 6.46
C VAL A 35 9.99 2.20 6.56
N LEU A 36 9.64 3.17 7.41
CA LEU A 36 10.43 4.33 7.76
C LEU A 36 11.01 4.13 9.15
N ASP A 37 12.33 3.99 9.26
CA ASP A 37 13.00 3.81 10.55
C ASP A 37 13.48 5.17 11.09
N PHE A 38 12.92 5.59 12.23
CA PHE A 38 13.19 6.87 12.88
C PHE A 38 14.11 6.74 14.10
N ALA A 39 14.80 5.60 14.28
CA ALA A 39 15.64 5.34 15.46
C ALA A 39 16.71 6.42 15.74
N GLY A 40 17.20 7.10 14.70
CA GLY A 40 18.18 8.19 14.79
C GLY A 40 17.64 9.58 14.48
N LEU A 41 16.32 9.73 14.36
CA LEU A 41 15.70 11.02 14.05
C LEU A 41 15.44 11.80 15.34
N GLU A 42 16.04 12.98 15.45
CA GLU A 42 15.94 13.81 16.66
C GLU A 42 14.85 14.88 16.59
N TYR A 43 14.38 15.23 15.38
CA TYR A 43 13.38 16.28 15.18
C TYR A 43 12.58 16.11 13.88
N LEU A 44 11.36 16.66 13.86
CA LEU A 44 10.50 16.79 12.67
C LEU A 44 9.99 18.23 12.59
N ASP A 45 9.95 18.80 11.39
CA ASP A 45 9.33 20.09 11.11
C ASP A 45 8.11 19.96 10.19
N SER A 46 7.50 21.09 9.86
CA SER A 46 6.33 21.13 8.99
C SER A 46 6.61 20.61 7.58
N ALA A 47 7.83 20.78 7.06
CA ALA A 47 8.20 20.30 5.74
C ALA A 47 8.34 18.77 5.72
N ALA A 48 8.99 18.19 6.73
CA ALA A 48 9.12 16.75 6.88
C ALA A 48 7.74 16.08 7.03
N LEU A 49 6.86 16.63 7.86
CA LEU A 49 5.49 16.14 8.00
C LEU A 49 4.73 16.20 6.66
N GLY A 50 4.85 17.29 5.91
CA GLY A 50 4.24 17.42 4.58
C GLY A 50 4.74 16.36 3.59
N ILE A 51 6.03 16.04 3.61
CA ILE A 51 6.62 15.00 2.74
C ILE A 51 6.09 13.61 3.11
N LEU A 52 5.93 13.31 4.40
CA LEU A 52 5.35 12.05 4.84
C LEU A 52 3.92 11.88 4.31
N LEU A 53 3.10 12.92 4.34
CA LEU A 53 1.74 12.89 3.79
C LEU A 53 1.74 12.55 2.29
N VAL A 54 2.60 13.21 1.51
CA VAL A 54 2.74 12.94 0.07
C VAL A 54 3.21 11.51 -0.19
N LEU A 55 4.14 10.99 0.63
CA LEU A 55 4.59 9.61 0.54
C LEU A 55 3.44 8.62 0.78
N ASN A 56 2.61 8.88 1.80
CA ASN A 56 1.46 8.02 2.11
C ASN A 56 0.43 8.02 0.98
N ASP A 57 0.13 9.18 0.41
CA ASP A 57 -0.81 9.29 -0.71
C ASP A 57 -0.32 8.47 -1.92
N ARG A 58 0.97 8.59 -2.27
CA ARG A 58 1.59 7.78 -3.33
C ARG A 58 1.57 6.29 -3.00
N ALA A 59 1.88 5.90 -1.76
CA ALA A 59 1.83 4.50 -1.35
C ALA A 59 0.42 3.91 -1.53
N LYS A 60 -0.62 4.67 -1.17
CA LYS A 60 -2.02 4.27 -1.34
C LYS A 60 -2.42 4.10 -2.81
N GLU A 61 -1.98 4.98 -3.71
CA GLU A 61 -2.17 4.83 -5.17
C GLU A 61 -1.62 3.49 -5.67
N HIS A 62 -0.55 3.03 -5.05
CA HIS A 62 0.09 1.75 -5.33
C HIS A 62 -0.35 0.61 -4.39
N GLN A 63 -1.46 0.75 -3.63
CA GLN A 63 -1.95 -0.25 -2.66
C GLN A 63 -0.83 -0.77 -1.72
N GLN A 64 0.08 0.11 -1.33
CA GLN A 64 1.14 -0.13 -0.36
C GLN A 64 0.77 0.56 0.96
N THR A 65 1.28 0.03 2.06
CA THR A 65 1.20 0.70 3.36
C THR A 65 2.52 1.35 3.73
N VAL A 66 2.46 2.36 4.61
CA VAL A 66 3.64 3.00 5.19
C VAL A 66 3.61 2.82 6.71
N THR A 67 4.68 2.23 7.25
CA THR A 67 4.87 2.03 8.69
C THR A 67 6.04 2.87 9.18
N ILE A 68 5.86 3.60 10.27
CA ILE A 68 6.92 4.34 10.96
C ILE A 68 7.38 3.51 12.15
N ARG A 69 8.68 3.24 12.26
CA ARG A 69 9.29 2.47 13.34
C ARG A 69 10.26 3.30 14.17
N HIS A 70 10.42 2.92 15.43
CA HIS A 70 11.39 3.48 16.35
C HIS A 70 11.30 5.02 16.50
N ALA A 71 10.12 5.61 16.28
CA ALA A 71 9.89 7.03 16.56
C ALA A 71 9.86 7.25 18.08
N ARG A 72 10.79 8.04 18.61
CA ARG A 72 11.00 8.24 20.05
C ARG A 72 11.13 9.72 20.41
N GLY A 73 10.95 10.03 21.70
CA GLY A 73 11.12 11.37 22.24
C GLY A 73 10.29 12.44 21.51
N VAL A 74 10.91 13.59 21.22
CA VAL A 74 10.26 14.73 20.57
C VAL A 74 9.64 14.37 19.22
N VAL A 75 10.26 13.47 18.44
CA VAL A 75 9.72 13.02 17.16
C VAL A 75 8.39 12.29 17.35
N ARG A 76 8.28 11.43 18.37
CA ARG A 76 7.02 10.74 18.68
C ARG A 76 5.93 11.71 19.11
N GLU A 77 6.27 12.67 19.98
CA GLU A 77 5.34 13.71 20.43
C GLU A 77 4.78 14.53 19.26
N ILE A 78 5.65 14.91 18.30
CA ILE A 78 5.22 15.65 17.10
C ILE A 78 4.24 14.83 16.25
N LEU A 79 4.52 13.54 16.04
CA LEU A 79 3.64 12.64 15.28
C LEU A 79 2.29 12.46 15.99
N ASP A 80 2.29 12.32 17.31
CA ASP A 80 1.08 12.14 18.11
C ASP A 80 0.20 13.41 18.10
N VAL A 81 0.80 14.60 18.28
CA VAL A 81 0.10 15.90 18.20
C VAL A 81 -0.50 16.12 16.81
N ALA A 82 0.19 15.67 15.76
CA ALA A 82 -0.28 15.76 14.39
C ALA A 82 -1.27 14.63 13.99
N HIS A 83 -1.59 13.71 14.91
CA HIS A 83 -2.48 12.56 14.69
C HIS A 83 -2.05 11.67 13.51
N PHE A 84 -0.74 11.42 13.38
CA PHE A 84 -0.18 10.59 12.30
C PHE A 84 -0.57 9.11 12.42
N ASP A 85 -1.00 8.65 13.60
CA ASP A 85 -1.55 7.32 13.85
C ASP A 85 -2.79 7.00 13.00
N ARG A 86 -3.49 8.03 12.51
CA ARG A 86 -4.65 7.85 11.61
C ARG A 86 -4.27 7.55 10.16
N MET A 87 -3.02 7.84 9.80
CA MET A 87 -2.52 7.78 8.43
C MET A 87 -1.43 6.73 8.24
N PHE A 88 -0.69 6.42 9.31
CA PHE A 88 0.44 5.50 9.33
C PHE A 88 0.26 4.49 10.47
N THR A 89 0.75 3.27 10.25
CA THR A 89 1.04 2.37 11.36
C THR A 89 2.29 2.89 12.06
N ILE A 90 2.23 3.10 13.37
CA ILE A 90 3.39 3.53 14.18
C ILE A 90 3.72 2.39 15.15
N GLU A 91 4.92 1.85 15.03
CA GLU A 91 5.42 0.72 15.82
C GLU A 91 6.75 1.07 16.49
N ASP A 92 7.10 0.33 17.54
CA ASP A 92 8.36 0.49 18.28
C ASP A 92 9.54 -0.25 17.64
#